data_AF-A0A4Y8KXT7-F1
#
_entry.id   AF-A0A4Y8KXT7-F1
#
_cell.length_a   1.000
_cell.length_b   1.000
_cell.length_c   1.000
_cell.angle_alpha   90.00
_cell.angle_beta   90.00
_cell.angle_gamma   90.00
#
_symmetry.space_group_name_H-M   'P 1'
#
loop_
_entity.id
_entity.type
_entity.pdbx_description
1 polymer ?
#
loop_
_entity_poly.entity_id
_entity_poly.type
_entity_poly.pdbx_seq_one_letter_code
_entity_poly.pdbx_strand_id
1 'polypeptide(L)'
;MKTDIYTKIVLTIIAIFLGVLVFQNTTLITSAKAETTAATPTPILNAAQSAPVDVNITHVNGIKMDTNGEKGLPVRIYKNFDK
;
A
#
# COMPACT_ATOMS: atom_id res chain seq x y z
N MET A 1 16.27 -55.33 -29.49
CA MET A 1 17.18 -54.51 -28.65
C MET A 1 17.35 -53.06 -29.11
N LYS A 2 17.22 -52.74 -30.42
CA LYS A 2 17.31 -51.35 -30.90
C LYS A 2 16.13 -50.46 -30.47
N THR A 3 14.90 -51.00 -30.52
CA THR A 3 13.65 -50.28 -30.18
C THR A 3 13.60 -49.77 -28.74
N ASP A 4 14.13 -50.54 -27.78
CA ASP A 4 14.24 -50.12 -26.37
C ASP A 4 15.17 -48.93 -26.19
N ILE A 5 16.27 -48.89 -26.94
CA ILE A 5 17.24 -47.80 -26.88
C ILE A 5 16.64 -46.50 -27.43
N TYR A 6 15.92 -46.58 -28.55
CA TYR A 6 15.26 -45.40 -29.13
C TYR A 6 14.16 -44.87 -28.20
N THR A 7 13.36 -45.77 -27.62
CA THR A 7 12.28 -45.37 -26.70
C THR A 7 12.84 -44.71 -25.44
N LYS A 8 13.91 -45.25 -24.86
CA LYS A 8 14.58 -44.64 -23.70
C LYS A 8 15.14 -43.26 -24.03
N ILE A 9 15.83 -43.10 -25.16
CA ILE A 9 16.39 -41.80 -25.58
C ILE A 9 15.28 -40.77 -25.79
N VAL A 10 14.20 -41.14 -26.50
CA VAL A 10 13.06 -40.23 -26.74
C VAL A 10 12.41 -39.82 -25.43
N LEU A 11 12.19 -40.77 -24.51
CA LEU A 11 11.58 -40.48 -23.21
C LEU A 11 12.47 -39.55 -22.36
N THR A 12 13.79 -39.75 -22.38
CA THR A 12 14.73 -38.85 -21.68
C THR A 12 14.68 -37.44 -22.25
N ILE A 13 14.64 -37.29 -23.57
CA ILE A 13 14.56 -35.97 -24.21
C ILE A 13 13.26 -35.26 -23.81
N ILE A 14 12.12 -35.95 -23.87
CA ILE A 14 10.82 -35.40 -23.46
C ILE A 14 10.86 -34.96 -21.98
N ALA A 15 11.43 -35.77 -21.09
CA ALA A 15 11.52 -35.43 -19.67
C ALA A 15 12.35 -34.17 -19.41
N ILE A 16 13.45 -33.97 -20.15
CA ILE A 16 14.29 -32.76 -20.05
C ILE A 16 13.50 -31.52 -20.49
N PHE A 17 12.81 -31.59 -21.64
CA PHE A 17 12.02 -30.46 -22.13
C PHE A 17 10.84 -30.13 -21.22
N LEU A 18 10.15 -31.14 -20.67
CA LEU A 18 9.10 -30.91 -19.67
C LEU A 18 9.65 -30.26 -18.41
N GLY A 19 10.81 -30.73 -17.91
CA GLY A 19 11.48 -30.11 -16.77
C GLY A 19 11.77 -28.63 -17.02
N VAL A 20 12.39 -28.31 -18.16
CA VAL A 20 12.72 -26.93 -18.56
C VAL A 20 11.46 -26.07 -18.72
N LEU A 21 10.38 -26.61 -19.29
CA LEU A 21 9.10 -25.90 -19.42
C LEU A 21 8.49 -25.59 -18.05
N VAL A 22 8.50 -26.55 -17.12
CA VAL A 22 8.03 -26.35 -15.75
C VAL A 22 8.86 -25.28 -15.06
N PHE A 23 10.19 -25.37 -15.08
CA PHE A 23 11.07 -24.39 -14.43
C PHE A 23 10.97 -22.97 -15.04
N GLN A 24 10.71 -22.84 -16.34
CA GLN A 24 10.49 -21.52 -16.97
C GLN A 24 9.12 -20.92 -16.63
N ASN A 25 8.07 -21.74 -16.55
CA ASN A 25 6.70 -21.27 -16.29
C ASN A 25 6.38 -21.17 -14.79
N THR A 26 7.11 -21.87 -13.94
CA THR A 26 7.15 -21.56 -12.52
C THR A 26 8.00 -20.32 -12.38
N THR A 27 7.37 -19.14 -12.38
CA THR A 27 7.99 -17.97 -11.78
C THR A 27 8.43 -18.42 -10.39
N LEU A 28 9.74 -18.58 -10.18
CA LEU A 28 10.32 -18.65 -8.85
C LEU A 28 10.02 -17.28 -8.27
N ILE A 29 8.85 -17.15 -7.65
CA ILE A 29 8.49 -15.99 -6.84
C ILE A 29 9.51 -16.07 -5.72
N THR A 30 10.66 -15.40 -5.90
CA THR A 30 11.58 -15.14 -4.81
C THR A 30 10.70 -14.43 -3.80
N SER A 31 10.35 -15.14 -2.73
CA SER A 31 9.43 -14.65 -1.72
C SER A 31 9.86 -13.23 -1.40
N ALA A 32 9.07 -12.25 -1.82
CA ALA A 32 9.33 -10.86 -1.50
C ALA A 32 9.08 -10.76 0.00
N LYS A 33 10.11 -11.09 0.78
CA LYS A 33 10.08 -10.95 2.22
C LYS A 33 10.00 -9.45 2.45
N ALA A 34 8.82 -8.98 2.88
CA ALA A 34 8.68 -7.65 3.40
C ALA A 34 9.67 -7.54 4.56
N GLU A 35 10.71 -6.73 4.39
CA GLU A 35 11.67 -6.53 5.44
C GLU A 35 10.99 -5.70 6.52
N THR A 36 10.55 -6.37 7.59
CA THR A 36 9.87 -5.75 8.73
C THR A 36 10.84 -4.94 9.59
N THR A 37 12.13 -4.92 9.23
CA THR A 37 13.13 -3.98 9.75
C THR A 37 13.05 -2.63 9.04
N ALA A 38 11.84 -2.18 8.66
CA ALA A 38 11.61 -0.75 8.58
C ALA A 38 11.73 -0.23 10.01
N ALA A 39 12.81 0.48 10.32
CA ALA A 39 12.89 1.26 11.55
C ALA A 39 11.56 1.99 11.69
N THR A 40 10.87 1.81 12.81
CA THR A 40 9.72 2.66 13.16
C THR A 40 10.14 4.08 12.82
N PRO A 41 9.40 4.80 11.95
CA PRO A 41 9.75 6.17 11.64
C PRO A 41 9.92 6.86 12.98
N THR A 42 11.12 7.38 13.24
CA THR A 42 11.37 8.18 14.42
C THR A 42 10.22 9.18 14.45
N PRO A 43 9.43 9.24 15.55
CA PRO A 43 8.41 10.25 15.66
C PRO A 43 9.09 11.56 15.32
N ILE A 44 8.55 12.29 14.34
CA ILE A 44 9.02 13.65 14.09
C ILE A 44 8.86 14.31 15.44
N LEU A 45 9.98 14.60 16.10
CA LEU A 45 9.95 15.34 17.35
C LEU A 45 9.22 16.62 16.99
N ASN A 46 8.03 16.83 17.55
CA ASN A 46 7.36 18.12 17.46
C ASN A 46 8.43 19.12 17.90
N ALA A 47 8.89 19.97 16.98
CA ALA A 47 9.73 21.08 17.36
C ALA A 47 8.99 21.77 18.51
N ALA A 48 9.64 21.90 19.67
CA ALA A 48 9.04 22.54 20.82
C ALA A 48 8.69 23.96 20.40
N GLN A 49 7.42 24.18 20.06
CA GLN A 49 7.00 25.44 19.49
C GLN A 49 6.81 26.40 20.66
N SER A 50 7.81 27.25 20.86
CA SER A 50 7.88 28.19 21.98
C SER A 50 6.81 29.29 21.90
N ALA A 51 6.17 29.46 20.74
CA ALA A 51 5.14 30.46 20.48
C ALA A 51 3.86 29.84 19.90
N PRO A 52 2.68 30.45 20.10
CA PRO A 52 1.45 30.00 19.47
C PRO A 52 1.59 29.91 17.95
N VAL A 53 1.09 28.81 17.37
CA VAL A 53 1.04 28.62 15.91
C VAL A 53 -0.26 29.20 15.41
N ASP A 54 -0.19 30.13 14.47
CA ASP A 54 -1.38 30.51 13.72
C ASP A 54 -1.68 29.44 12.67
N VAL A 55 -2.89 28.89 12.68
CA VAL A 55 -3.31 27.79 11.81
C VAL A 55 -4.59 28.17 11.07
N ASN A 56 -4.57 28.01 9.74
CA ASN A 56 -5.75 28.21 8.91
C ASN A 56 -6.49 26.88 8.70
N ILE A 57 -7.60 26.68 9.42
CA ILE A 57 -8.42 25.48 9.31
C ILE A 57 -9.41 25.62 8.15
N THR A 58 -9.19 24.88 7.06
CA THR A 58 -10.04 24.95 5.86
C THR A 58 -11.13 23.87 5.81
N HIS A 59 -10.88 22.71 6.43
CA HIS A 59 -11.80 21.57 6.43
C HIS A 59 -11.78 20.85 7.78
N VAL A 60 -12.94 20.35 8.22
CA VAL A 60 -13.10 19.47 9.38
C VAL A 60 -13.87 18.24 8.93
N ASN A 61 -13.32 17.05 9.16
CA ASN A 61 -13.93 15.77 8.73
C ASN A 61 -14.28 15.73 7.23
N GLY A 62 -13.43 16.33 6.37
CA GLY A 62 -13.67 16.44 4.93
C GLY A 62 -14.73 17.47 4.51
N ILE A 63 -15.35 18.15 5.46
CA ILE A 63 -16.35 19.21 5.21
C ILE A 63 -15.63 20.55 5.23
N LYS A 64 -15.80 21.34 4.15
CA LYS A 64 -15.27 22.70 4.07
C LYS A 64 -15.90 23.58 5.14
N MET A 65 -15.07 24.36 5.84
CA MET A 65 -15.53 25.39 6.76
C MET A 65 -16.15 26.53 5.93
N ASP A 66 -17.47 26.71 6.04
CA ASP A 66 -18.20 27.81 5.41
C ASP A 66 -18.65 28.78 6.51
N THR A 67 -18.25 30.05 6.41
CA THR A 67 -18.62 31.09 7.38
C THR A 67 -20.08 31.54 7.23
N ASN A 68 -20.71 31.20 6.10
CA ASN A 68 -22.08 31.61 5.76
C ASN A 68 -23.10 30.48 5.90
N GLY A 69 -22.63 29.24 6.08
CA GLY A 69 -23.46 28.04 6.12
C GLY A 69 -23.26 27.26 7.42
N GLU A 70 -24.33 26.64 7.92
CA GLU A 70 -24.35 25.81 9.14
C GLU A 70 -23.45 24.55 9.08
N LYS A 71 -22.63 24.41 8.04
CA LYS A 71 -21.84 23.22 7.74
C LYS A 71 -20.36 23.51 7.94
N GLY A 72 -19.68 22.59 8.63
CA GLY A 72 -18.23 22.62 8.83
C GLY A 72 -17.77 23.29 10.12
N LEU A 73 -18.61 24.11 10.78
CA LEU A 73 -18.28 24.64 12.10
C LEU A 73 -18.48 23.57 13.19
N PRO A 74 -17.53 23.40 14.14
CA PRO A 74 -17.67 22.46 15.25
C PRO A 74 -18.66 22.95 16.33
N VAL A 75 -19.27 24.10 16.13
CA VAL A 75 -20.18 24.77 17.07
C VAL A 75 -21.45 25.22 16.35
N ARG A 76 -22.58 25.17 17.05
CA ARG A 76 -23.86 25.68 16.54
C ARG A 76 -23.99 27.17 16.89
N ILE A 77 -24.19 28.02 15.88
CA ILE A 77 -24.43 29.46 16.07
C ILE A 77 -25.93 29.70 16.07
N TYR A 78 -26.49 30.06 17.22
CA TYR A 78 -27.86 30.56 17.31
C TYR A 78 -27.85 32.06 17.00
N LYS A 79 -28.54 32.46 15.94
CA LYS A 79 -28.75 33.88 15.64
C LYS A 79 -29.81 34.41 16.62
N ASN A 80 -29.45 35.39 17.43
CA ASN A 80 -30.44 36.15 18.17
C ASN A 80 -31.14 37.09 17.19
N PHE A 81 -32.45 36.92 17.01
CA PHE A 81 -33.27 37.77 16.13
C PHE A 81 -34.01 38.87 16.90
N ASP A 82 -33.73 39.01 18.21
CA ASP A 82 -34.25 40.12 19.00
C ASP A 82 -33.62 41.43 18.50
N LYS A 83 -34.48 42.39 18.16
CA LYS A 83 -34.18 43.56 17.36
C LYS A 83 -34.48 44.83 18.14
#